data_AF-A0A922S7M7-F1
#
_entry.id   AF-A0A922S7M7-F1
#
_cell.length_a   1.000
_cell.length_b   1.000
_cell.length_c   1.000
_cell.angle_alpha   90.00
_cell.angle_beta   90.00
_cell.angle_gamma   90.00
#
_symmetry.space_group_name_H-M   'P 1'
#
loop_
_entity.id
_entity.type
_entity.pdbx_description
1 polymer ?
#
loop_
_entity_poly.entity_id
_entity_poly.type
_entity_poly.pdbx_seq_one_letter_code
_entity_poly.pdbx_strand_id
1 'polypeptide(L)'
;MGMMFRDIIKYSINQYTRKNSYAAFVNTIQLQHKCCGANSVMDYTVSNLSVPVSCYPDKAIIPHKKGCAKMLNAIVQCHLTYITSLLVVFLPMGIASMVCGILMLHKVKFVPWKTRFAHC
;
A
#
# COMPACT_ATOMS: atom_id res chain seq x y z
N MET A 1 -9.26 5.00 9.05
CA MET A 1 -9.28 5.03 7.57
C MET A 1 -9.35 3.60 7.00
N GLY A 2 -10.42 2.84 7.31
CA GLY A 2 -10.51 1.39 7.03
C GLY A 2 -11.69 0.95 6.17
N MET A 3 -12.36 1.88 5.49
CA MET A 3 -13.60 1.61 4.74
C MET A 3 -13.39 1.41 3.23
N MET A 4 -12.24 1.82 2.68
CA MET A 4 -12.04 1.88 1.23
C MET A 4 -12.10 0.50 0.56
N PHE A 5 -11.33 -0.48 1.06
CA PHE A 5 -11.27 -1.80 0.41
C PHE A 5 -12.55 -2.63 0.58
N ARG A 6 -13.29 -2.42 1.67
CA ARG A 6 -14.54 -3.16 1.91
C ARG A 6 -15.54 -2.91 0.80
N ASP A 7 -15.78 -1.65 0.48
CA ASP A 7 -16.84 -1.28 -0.45
C ASP A 7 -16.44 -1.61 -1.90
N ILE A 8 -15.15 -1.50 -2.23
CA ILE A 8 -14.59 -1.94 -3.53
C ILE A 8 -14.77 -3.45 -3.73
N ILE A 9 -14.45 -4.27 -2.72
CA ILE A 9 -14.58 -5.72 -2.82
C ILE A 9 -16.06 -6.11 -2.88
N LYS A 10 -16.93 -5.48 -2.07
CA LYS A 10 -18.38 -5.70 -2.14
C LYS A 10 -18.94 -5.37 -3.51
N TYR A 11 -18.55 -4.24 -4.09
CA TYR A 11 -18.96 -3.87 -5.44
C TYR A 11 -18.49 -4.89 -6.48
N SER A 12 -17.24 -5.34 -6.36
CA SER A 12 -16.67 -6.36 -7.26
C SER A 12 -17.40 -7.71 -7.14
N ILE A 13 -17.80 -8.11 -5.93
CA ILE A 13 -18.64 -9.31 -5.70
C ILE A 13 -20.01 -9.12 -6.36
N ASN A 14 -20.66 -7.97 -6.20
CA ASN A 14 -21.95 -7.71 -6.86
C ASN A 14 -21.88 -7.78 -8.39
N GLN A 15 -20.71 -7.50 -8.98
CA GLN A 15 -20.46 -7.56 -10.42
C GLN A 15 -19.79 -8.86 -10.87
N TYR A 16 -19.62 -9.83 -9.96
CA TYR A 16 -18.79 -11.02 -10.16
C TYR A 16 -19.23 -11.87 -11.36
N THR A 17 -20.54 -12.05 -11.56
CA THR A 17 -21.09 -12.82 -12.69
C THR A 17 -21.24 -12.00 -13.98
N ARG A 18 -21.17 -10.66 -13.89
CA ARG A 18 -21.41 -9.78 -15.05
C ARG A 18 -20.17 -9.52 -15.88
N LYS A 19 -18.99 -9.45 -15.26
CA LYS A 19 -17.71 -9.26 -15.97
C LYS A 19 -16.62 -10.15 -15.41
N ASN A 20 -15.93 -10.84 -16.30
CA ASN A 20 -14.84 -11.75 -15.93
C ASN A 20 -13.67 -11.04 -15.22
N SER A 21 -13.47 -9.75 -15.47
CA SER A 21 -12.43 -8.95 -14.81
C SER A 21 -12.65 -8.81 -13.30
N TYR A 22 -13.89 -8.63 -12.84
CA TYR A 22 -14.19 -8.55 -11.41
C TYR A 22 -14.03 -9.91 -10.73
N ALA A 23 -14.43 -10.99 -11.40
CA ALA A 23 -14.19 -12.34 -10.91
C ALA A 23 -12.68 -12.62 -10.76
N ALA A 24 -11.88 -12.31 -11.77
CA ALA A 24 -10.43 -12.47 -11.72
C ALA A 24 -9.78 -11.66 -10.57
N PHE A 25 -10.18 -10.40 -10.40
CA PHE A 25 -9.70 -9.54 -9.32
C PHE A 25 -10.02 -10.12 -7.94
N VAL A 26 -11.28 -10.48 -7.70
CA VAL A 26 -11.72 -11.01 -6.40
C VAL A 26 -11.05 -12.36 -6.12
N ASN A 27 -10.96 -13.24 -7.12
CA ASN A 27 -10.32 -14.56 -6.96
C ASN A 27 -8.83 -14.42 -6.63
N THR A 28 -8.13 -13.51 -7.31
CA THR A 28 -6.71 -13.27 -7.07
C THR A 28 -6.45 -12.83 -5.64
N ILE A 29 -7.22 -11.85 -5.14
CA ILE A 29 -7.09 -11.36 -3.77
C ILE A 29 -7.36 -12.46 -2.76
N GLN A 30 -8.38 -13.28 -3.00
CA GLN A 30 -8.77 -14.36 -2.08
C GLN A 30 -7.69 -15.44 -2.00
N LEU A 31 -7.14 -15.84 -3.15
CA LEU A 31 -6.04 -16.81 -3.22
C LEU A 31 -4.77 -16.27 -2.57
N GLN A 32 -4.37 -15.03 -2.90
CA GLN A 32 -3.13 -14.42 -2.40
C GLN A 32 -3.18 -14.17 -0.89
N HIS A 33 -4.33 -13.76 -0.36
CA HIS A 33 -4.46 -13.33 1.03
C HIS A 33 -5.23 -14.29 1.94
N LYS A 34 -5.60 -15.47 1.43
CA LYS A 34 -6.29 -16.55 2.17
C LYS A 34 -7.50 -16.01 2.93
N CYS A 35 -8.35 -15.28 2.21
CA CYS A 35 -9.52 -14.59 2.74
C CYS A 35 -10.74 -14.89 1.86
N CYS A 36 -11.95 -14.63 2.38
CA CYS A 36 -13.17 -14.81 1.61
C CYS A 36 -14.19 -13.69 1.86
N GLY A 37 -14.75 -13.18 0.77
CA GLY A 37 -15.64 -12.03 0.77
C GLY A 37 -14.96 -10.73 1.20
N ALA A 38 -15.74 -9.65 1.32
CA ALA A 38 -15.22 -8.37 1.78
C ALA A 38 -15.01 -8.39 3.30
N ASN A 39 -16.05 -8.73 4.05
CA ASN A 39 -16.03 -8.93 5.48
C ASN A 39 -16.07 -10.42 5.85
N SER A 40 -16.81 -11.21 5.07
CA SER A 40 -16.95 -12.64 5.30
C SER A 40 -17.52 -13.36 4.08
N VAL A 41 -17.52 -14.69 4.13
CA VAL A 41 -18.16 -15.57 3.15
C VAL A 41 -19.63 -15.19 2.89
N MET A 42 -20.34 -14.65 3.88
CA MET A 42 -21.75 -14.25 3.77
C MET A 42 -22.00 -13.15 2.73
N ASP A 43 -20.98 -12.39 2.34
CA ASP A 43 -21.11 -11.37 1.30
C ASP A 43 -21.54 -11.98 -0.05
N TYR A 44 -21.24 -13.26 -0.31
CA TYR A 44 -21.73 -13.98 -1.49
C TYR A 44 -23.20 -14.39 -1.35
N THR A 45 -23.58 -14.93 -0.20
CA THR A 45 -24.95 -15.38 0.07
C THR A 45 -25.94 -14.22 -0.01
N VAL A 46 -25.60 -13.05 0.56
CA VAL A 46 -26.45 -11.85 0.51
C VAL A 46 -26.62 -11.33 -0.93
N SER A 47 -25.64 -11.56 -1.79
CA SER A 47 -25.71 -11.20 -3.22
C SER A 47 -26.32 -12.29 -4.10
N ASN A 48 -26.88 -13.37 -3.53
CA ASN A 48 -27.38 -14.55 -4.26
C ASN A 48 -26.32 -15.19 -5.18
N LEU A 49 -25.07 -15.19 -4.73
CA LEU A 49 -23.93 -15.78 -5.43
C LEU A 49 -23.42 -17.03 -4.71
N SER A 50 -22.93 -17.99 -5.49
CA SER A 50 -22.15 -19.10 -4.94
C SER A 50 -20.78 -18.61 -4.47
N VAL A 51 -20.29 -19.23 -3.40
CA VAL A 51 -18.94 -18.94 -2.89
C VAL A 51 -17.91 -19.49 -3.88
N PRO A 52 -16.96 -18.68 -4.37
CA PRO A 52 -16.03 -19.12 -5.40
C PRO A 52 -14.98 -20.08 -4.86
N VAL A 53 -14.40 -20.90 -5.75
CA VAL A 53 -13.36 -21.88 -5.40
C VAL A 53 -12.11 -21.24 -4.76
N SER A 54 -11.83 -19.98 -5.09
CA SER A 54 -10.74 -19.17 -4.51
C SER A 54 -10.87 -18.93 -3.01
N CYS A 55 -12.07 -19.08 -2.45
CA CYS A 55 -12.30 -18.96 -1.01
C CYS A 55 -11.93 -20.21 -0.22
N TYR A 56 -11.70 -21.34 -0.88
CA TYR A 56 -11.44 -22.61 -0.23
C TYR A 56 -9.95 -22.90 -0.23
N PRO A 57 -9.36 -23.25 0.93
CA PRO A 57 -8.02 -23.82 0.98
C PRO A 57 -7.96 -25.11 0.13
N ASP A 58 -6.82 -25.42 -0.46
CA ASP A 58 -6.66 -26.59 -1.34
C ASP A 58 -7.27 -27.87 -0.75
N LYS A 59 -8.35 -28.35 -1.38
CA LYS A 59 -9.15 -29.54 -1.02
C LYS A 59 -10.02 -29.43 0.24
N ALA A 60 -10.17 -28.26 0.84
CA ALA A 60 -11.03 -28.05 1.99
C ALA A 60 -12.48 -27.75 1.58
N ILE A 61 -13.43 -28.29 2.35
CA ILE A 61 -14.87 -28.01 2.22
C ILE A 61 -15.24 -26.68 2.90
N ILE A 62 -14.37 -26.17 3.79
CA ILE A 62 -14.65 -25.00 4.61
C ILE A 62 -13.92 -23.78 4.02
N PRO A 63 -14.64 -22.69 3.70
CA PRO A 63 -14.03 -21.48 3.16
C PRO A 63 -13.26 -20.69 4.22
N HIS A 64 -12.37 -19.81 3.78
CA HIS A 64 -11.64 -18.90 4.66
C HIS A 64 -12.60 -18.03 5.50
N LYS A 65 -12.48 -18.09 6.83
CA LYS A 65 -13.36 -17.37 7.75
C LYS A 65 -13.15 -15.85 7.75
N LYS A 66 -11.95 -15.37 7.35
CA LYS A 66 -11.58 -13.96 7.42
C LYS A 66 -11.98 -13.22 6.14
N GLY A 67 -12.58 -12.04 6.29
CA GLY A 67 -12.82 -11.11 5.18
C GLY A 67 -11.55 -10.46 4.64
N CYS A 68 -11.53 -10.22 3.33
CA CYS A 68 -10.38 -9.65 2.64
C CYS A 68 -10.14 -8.17 2.98
N ALA A 69 -11.18 -7.40 3.32
CA ALA A 69 -11.07 -5.96 3.56
C ALA A 69 -10.16 -5.65 4.76
N LYS A 70 -10.32 -6.39 5.87
CA LYS A 70 -9.47 -6.20 7.06
C LYS A 70 -8.02 -6.56 6.78
N MET A 71 -7.78 -7.63 6.02
CA MET A 71 -6.45 -8.10 5.66
C MET A 71 -5.73 -7.09 4.74
N LEU A 72 -6.40 -6.64 3.67
CA LEU A 72 -5.85 -5.65 2.74
C LEU A 72 -5.58 -4.31 3.41
N ASN A 73 -6.51 -3.84 4.26
CA ASN A 73 -6.27 -2.62 5.04
C ASN A 73 -5.01 -2.74 5.89
N ALA A 74 -4.78 -3.87 6.56
CA ALA A 74 -3.59 -4.05 7.40
C ALA A 74 -2.30 -4.03 6.56
N ILE A 75 -2.30 -4.70 5.40
CA ILE A 75 -1.15 -4.72 4.48
C ILE A 75 -0.83 -3.31 3.98
N VAL A 76 -1.85 -2.57 3.51
CA VAL A 76 -1.67 -1.23 2.97
C VAL A 76 -1.21 -0.27 4.06
N GLN A 77 -1.79 -0.33 5.26
CA GLN A 77 -1.35 0.48 6.39
C GLN A 77 0.12 0.20 6.73
N CYS A 78 0.53 -1.07 6.78
CA CYS A 78 1.92 -1.44 7.03
C CYS A 78 2.88 -0.87 5.96
N HIS A 79 2.50 -0.98 4.68
CA HIS A 79 3.31 -0.45 3.58
C HIS A 79 3.38 1.09 3.59
N LEU A 80 2.27 1.77 3.88
CA LEU A 80 2.24 3.22 4.04
C LEU A 80 3.12 3.68 5.20
N THR A 81 3.03 3.03 6.38
CA THR A 81 3.90 3.33 7.52
C THR A 81 5.37 3.17 7.16
N TYR A 82 5.72 2.10 6.42
CA TYR A 82 7.08 1.90 5.94
C TYR A 82 7.55 3.04 5.02
N ILE A 83 6.77 3.40 3.99
CA ILE A 83 7.11 4.51 3.08
C ILE A 83 7.24 5.84 3.84
N THR A 84 6.29 6.14 4.73
CA THR A 84 6.33 7.36 5.53
C THR A 84 7.58 7.43 6.40
N SER A 85 7.98 6.32 7.02
CA SER A 85 9.21 6.28 7.81
C SER A 85 10.47 6.56 6.98
N LEU A 86 10.56 6.02 5.76
CA LEU A 86 11.66 6.34 4.84
C LEU A 86 11.68 7.83 4.47
N LEU A 87 10.52 8.39 4.12
CA LEU A 87 10.42 9.81 3.74
C LEU A 87 10.85 10.75 4.88
N VAL A 88 10.47 10.43 6.12
CA VAL A 88 10.88 11.20 7.31
C VAL A 88 12.39 11.16 7.53
N VAL A 89 13.11 10.14 7.04
CA VAL A 89 14.58 10.07 7.12
C VAL A 89 15.23 10.83 5.97
N PHE A 90 14.77 10.66 4.73
CA PHE A 90 15.43 11.24 3.55
C PHE A 90 15.18 12.75 3.38
N LEU A 91 13.98 13.24 3.71
CA LEU A 91 13.64 14.66 3.59
C LEU A 91 14.54 15.58 4.43
N PRO A 92 14.79 15.32 5.74
CA PRO A 92 15.67 16.19 6.53
C PRO A 92 17.12 16.11 6.09
N MET A 93 17.60 14.96 5.58
CA MET A 93 18.95 14.85 5.02
C MET A 93 19.13 15.81 3.82
N GLY A 94 18.12 15.92 2.96
CA GLY A 94 18.12 16.88 1.85
C GLY A 94 18.11 18.33 2.31
N ILE A 95 17.31 18.66 3.32
CA ILE A 95 17.27 20.03 3.89
C ILE A 95 18.62 20.40 4.51
N ALA A 96 19.22 19.49 5.27
CA ALA A 96 20.52 19.71 5.91
C ALA A 96 21.63 19.95 4.88
N SER A 97 21.68 19.17 3.79
CA SER A 97 22.70 19.34 2.75
C SER A 97 22.54 20.68 2.01
N MET A 98 21.31 21.12 1.72
CA MET A 98 21.05 22.44 1.14
C MET A 98 21.53 23.57 2.05
N VAL A 99 21.25 23.51 3.35
CA VAL A 99 21.71 24.51 4.33
C VAL A 99 23.24 24.55 4.39
N CYS A 100 23.90 23.39 4.46
CA CYS A 100 25.37 23.31 4.43
C CYS A 100 25.95 23.92 3.15
N GLY A 101 25.34 23.68 1.99
CA GLY A 101 25.75 24.29 0.72
C GLY A 101 25.67 25.81 0.73
N ILE A 102 24.56 26.38 1.24
CA ILE A 102 24.40 27.84 1.36
C ILE A 102 25.46 28.43 2.30
N LEU A 103 25.73 27.79 3.44
CA LEU A 103 26.74 28.25 4.40
C LEU A 103 28.15 28.25 3.80
N MET A 104 28.51 27.21 3.03
CA MET A 104 29.80 27.15 2.33
C MET A 104 29.95 28.29 1.31
N LEU A 105 28.91 28.55 0.49
CA LEU A 105 28.94 29.65 -0.47
C LEU A 105 29.10 31.00 0.20
N HIS A 106 28.45 31.22 1.35
CA HIS A 106 28.59 32.45 2.11
C HIS A 106 30.02 32.64 2.62
N LYS A 107 30.65 31.57 3.13
CA LYS A 107 32.06 31.59 3.56
C LYS A 107 33.01 31.90 2.40
N VAL A 108 32.83 31.28 1.23
CA VAL A 108 33.68 31.47 0.04
C VAL A 108 33.61 32.89 -0.52
N LYS A 109 32.46 33.57 -0.43
CA LYS A 109 32.31 34.99 -0.81
C LYS A 109 33.05 35.94 0.14
N PHE A 110 33.17 35.60 1.41
CA PHE A 110 33.86 36.40 2.42
C PHE A 110 35.38 36.20 2.46
N VAL A 111 35.92 35.16 1.81
CA VAL A 111 37.38 34.99 1.67
C VAL A 111 37.89 36.02 0.64
N PRO A 112 38.75 36.98 1.05
CA PRO A 112 39.26 38.00 0.14
C PRO A 112 40.11 37.35 -0.97
N TRP A 113 39.97 37.85 -2.20
CA TRP A 113 40.62 37.30 -3.41
C TRP A 113 42.15 37.12 -3.25
N LYS A 114 42.79 37.89 -2.36
CA LYS A 114 44.23 37.83 -2.03
C LYS A 114 44.71 36.52 -1.39
N THR A 115 43.87 35.75 -0.70
CA THR A 115 44.31 34.49 -0.05
C THR A 115 44.06 33.24 -0.89
N ARG A 116 43.38 33.35 -2.04
CA ARG A 116 43.07 32.19 -2.92
C ARG A 116 44.27 31.62 -3.67
N PHE A 117 45.38 32.35 -3.75
CA PHE A 117 46.57 31.96 -4.52
C PHE A 117 47.84 31.86 -3.66
N ALA A 118 47.74 31.88 -2.32
CA ALA A 118 48.90 31.86 -1.43
C ALA A 118 49.44 30.44 -1.12
N HIS A 119 48.85 29.39 -1.70
CA HIS A 119 49.24 27.99 -1.49
C HIS A 119 49.51 27.22 -2.79
N CYS A 120 49.91 27.92 -3.86
CA CYS A 120 50.61 27.31 -4.98
C CYS A 120 52.10 27.65 -4.90
#